data_AF-A0A831JQR2-F1
#
_entry.id   AF-A0A831JQR2-F1
#
_cell.length_a   1.000
_cell.length_b   1.000
_cell.length_c   1.000
_cell.angle_alpha   90.00
_cell.angle_beta   90.00
_cell.angle_gamma   90.00
#
_symmetry.space_group_name_H-M   'P 1'
#
loop_
_entity.id
_entity.type
_entity.pdbx_description
1 polymer ?
#
loop_
_entity_poly.entity_id
_entity_poly.type
_entity_poly.pdbx_seq_one_letter_code
_entity_poly.pdbx_strand_id
1 'polypeptide(L)'
;MMRVAYSERPGRHERHYRRKLENPLFPRPIKEFSNEALLEVQRQDHEELLTFLQSLQKLVKKAVELQPNEETQVILDLKADLEKHYEQACSLADNQSSNKQAIAQLIDVIMATVQKNAVGDALAEQELAEERLARETHFFLLESQLVADLLHPDSI
;
A
#
# COMPACT_ATOMS: atom_id res chain seq x y z
N MET A 1 24.72 -2.36 28.09
CA MET A 1 24.08 -1.56 27.03
C MET A 1 22.57 -1.73 27.13
N MET A 2 21.79 -0.65 27.01
CA MET A 2 20.33 -0.72 27.01
C MET A 2 19.83 -1.23 25.65
N ARG A 3 18.85 -2.13 25.66
CA ARG A 3 18.25 -2.69 24.43
C ARG A 3 17.33 -1.65 23.80
N VAL A 4 17.48 -1.40 22.51
CA VAL A 4 16.58 -0.52 21.74
C VAL A 4 15.20 -1.17 21.72
N ALA A 5 14.16 -0.36 21.95
CA ALA A 5 12.79 -0.82 21.95
C ALA A 5 12.26 -1.00 20.52
N TYR A 6 11.41 -2.00 20.36
CA TYR A 6 10.61 -2.21 19.18
C TYR A 6 9.58 -1.08 19.01
N SER A 7 9.28 -0.70 17.77
CA SER A 7 8.24 0.28 17.48
C SER A 7 6.84 -0.27 17.84
N GLU A 8 5.93 0.59 18.29
CA GLU A 8 4.54 0.21 18.55
C GLU A 8 3.83 -0.22 17.26
N ARG A 9 4.08 0.51 16.17
CA ARG A 9 3.53 0.27 14.83
C ARG A 9 4.67 0.15 13.81
N PRO A 10 5.40 -0.99 13.83
CA PRO A 10 6.55 -1.20 12.95
C PRO A 10 6.11 -1.25 11.49
N GLY A 11 6.99 -0.86 10.58
CA GLY A 11 6.81 -1.09 9.14
C GLY A 11 7.29 -2.48 8.74
N ARG A 12 7.32 -2.74 7.43
CA ARG A 12 7.65 -4.05 6.87
C ARG A 12 9.05 -4.52 7.22
N HIS A 13 10.04 -3.62 7.30
CA HIS A 13 11.43 -3.97 7.57
C HIS A 13 11.60 -4.45 9.00
N GLU A 14 11.08 -3.71 9.97
CA GLU A 14 11.13 -4.13 11.37
C GLU A 14 10.27 -5.39 11.60
N ARG A 15 9.10 -5.51 10.98
CA ARG A 15 8.30 -6.75 11.04
C ARG A 15 9.07 -7.95 10.49
N HIS A 16 9.74 -7.80 9.36
CA HIS A 16 10.55 -8.87 8.77
C HIS A 16 11.76 -9.23 9.63
N TYR A 17 12.46 -8.25 10.21
CA TYR A 17 13.53 -8.47 11.19
C TYR A 17 13.03 -9.30 12.38
N ARG A 18 11.87 -8.94 12.94
CA ARG A 18 11.23 -9.68 14.05
C ARG A 18 10.88 -11.12 13.63
N ARG A 19 10.35 -11.34 12.43
CA ARG A 19 10.03 -12.68 11.92
C ARG A 19 11.26 -13.56 11.73
N LYS A 20 12.41 -12.97 11.39
CA LYS A 20 13.69 -13.69 11.17
C LYS A 20 14.47 -13.98 12.44
N LEU A 21 14.22 -13.22 13.51
CA LEU A 21 14.91 -13.39 14.78
C LEU A 21 14.56 -14.76 15.37
N GLU A 22 15.61 -15.57 15.58
CA GLU A 22 15.55 -16.92 16.15
C GLU A 22 14.58 -17.88 15.42
N ASN A 23 14.28 -17.62 14.15
CA ASN A 23 13.29 -18.40 13.40
C ASN A 23 13.94 -19.35 12.38
N PRO A 24 14.01 -20.66 12.67
CA PRO A 24 14.68 -21.65 11.81
C PRO A 24 13.97 -21.90 10.48
N LEU A 25 12.73 -21.40 10.29
CA LEU A 25 12.03 -21.51 9.01
C LEU A 25 12.64 -20.61 7.93
N PHE A 26 13.42 -19.61 8.32
CA PHE A 26 14.16 -18.78 7.36
C PHE A 26 15.49 -19.42 6.97
N PRO A 27 15.88 -19.40 5.68
CA PRO A 27 17.16 -19.95 5.23
C PRO A 27 18.39 -19.31 5.90
N ARG A 28 18.26 -18.05 6.33
CA ARG A 28 19.28 -17.28 7.03
C ARG A 28 18.64 -16.56 8.22
N PRO A 29 18.46 -17.26 9.35
CA PRO A 29 17.85 -16.68 10.55
C PRO A 29 18.81 -15.68 11.20
N ILE A 30 18.24 -14.68 11.87
CA ILE A 30 19.00 -13.78 12.74
C ILE A 30 19.14 -14.50 14.08
N LYS A 31 20.35 -14.91 14.44
CA LYS A 31 20.59 -15.71 15.65
C LYS A 31 20.58 -14.90 16.93
N GLU A 32 21.00 -13.65 16.85
CA GLU A 32 21.15 -12.78 18.01
C GLU A 32 20.58 -11.40 17.69
N PHE A 33 19.93 -10.80 18.67
CA PHE A 33 19.40 -9.46 18.57
C PHE A 33 20.54 -8.43 18.52
N SER A 34 20.49 -7.51 17.55
CA SER A 34 21.41 -6.37 17.45
C SER A 34 20.65 -5.04 17.53
N ASN A 35 21.11 -4.15 18.42
CA ASN A 35 20.61 -2.78 18.50
C ASN A 35 20.83 -2.03 17.17
N GLU A 36 22.01 -2.19 16.57
CA GLU A 36 22.37 -1.53 15.31
C GLU A 36 21.47 -2.02 14.16
N ALA A 37 21.23 -3.33 14.09
CA ALA A 37 20.34 -3.90 13.08
C ALA A 37 18.89 -3.43 13.26
N LEU A 38 18.41 -3.35 14.50
CA LEU A 38 17.06 -2.85 14.77
C LEU A 38 16.92 -1.37 14.39
N LEU A 39 17.90 -0.53 14.75
CA LEU A 39 17.89 0.89 14.39
C LEU A 39 17.91 1.10 12.87
N GLU A 40 18.65 0.26 12.14
CA GLU A 40 18.71 0.35 10.68
C GLU A 40 17.37 0.01 10.03
N VAL A 41 16.69 -1.07 10.44
CA VAL A 41 15.36 -1.40 9.88
C VAL A 41 14.30 -0.37 10.28
N GLN A 42 14.40 0.22 11.47
CA GLN A 42 13.54 1.33 11.90
C GLN A 42 13.77 2.59 11.05
N ARG A 43 15.04 2.88 10.71
CA ARG A 43 15.39 3.98 9.79
C ARG A 43 14.79 3.75 8.40
N GLN A 44 14.88 2.53 7.88
CA GLN A 44 14.31 2.16 6.58
C GLN A 44 12.79 2.31 6.56
N ASP A 45 12.09 1.81 7.58
CA ASP A 45 10.65 1.98 7.73
C ASP A 45 10.25 3.47 7.77
N HIS A 46 11.03 4.31 8.45
CA HIS A 46 10.79 5.75 8.50
C HIS A 46 11.01 6.43 7.14
N GLU A 47 12.07 6.08 6.43
CA GLU A 47 12.37 6.64 5.10
C GLU A 47 11.33 6.26 4.06
N GLU A 48 10.79 5.04 4.12
CA GLU A 48 9.69 4.62 3.27
C GLU A 48 8.42 5.42 3.57
N LEU A 49 8.11 5.66 4.83
CA LEU A 49 6.97 6.49 5.22
C LEU A 49 7.09 7.92 4.69
N LEU A 50 8.26 8.55 4.81
CA LEU A 50 8.49 9.89 4.28
C LEU A 50 8.36 9.93 2.75
N THR A 51 8.91 8.93 2.06
CA THR A 51 8.81 8.81 0.60
C THR A 51 7.36 8.65 0.16
N PHE A 52 6.60 7.80 0.85
CA PHE A 52 5.18 7.59 0.60
C PHE A 52 4.35 8.87 0.79
N LEU A 53 4.58 9.62 1.87
CA LEU A 53 3.83 10.86 2.12
C LEU A 53 4.08 11.89 1.00
N GLN A 54 5.32 11.99 0.51
CA GLN A 54 5.66 12.85 -0.62
C GLN A 54 5.01 12.38 -1.93
N SER A 55 4.98 11.08 -2.19
CA SER A 55 4.35 10.55 -3.41
C SER A 55 2.83 10.68 -3.36
N LEU A 56 2.21 10.40 -2.21
CA LEU A 56 0.77 10.56 -2.00
C LEU A 56 0.32 12.01 -2.20
N GLN A 57 1.09 12.98 -1.69
CA GLN A 57 0.79 14.40 -1.92
C GLN A 57 0.78 14.75 -3.41
N LYS A 58 1.77 14.26 -4.17
CA LYS A 58 1.84 14.48 -5.62
C LYS A 58 0.65 13.83 -6.33
N LEU A 59 0.27 12.63 -5.90
CA LEU A 59 -0.84 11.88 -6.48
C LEU A 59 -2.19 12.56 -6.25
N VAL A 60 -2.45 13.03 -5.03
CA VAL A 60 -3.66 13.80 -4.70
C VAL A 60 -3.69 15.10 -5.49
N LYS A 61 -2.55 15.78 -5.64
CA LYS A 61 -2.47 16.98 -6.49
C LYS A 61 -2.85 16.68 -7.93
N LYS A 62 -2.30 15.61 -8.52
CA LYS A 62 -2.65 15.13 -9.87
C LYS A 62 -4.16 14.86 -10.00
N ALA A 63 -4.77 14.23 -8.99
CA ALA A 63 -6.19 13.93 -8.98
C ALA A 63 -7.07 15.20 -8.96
N VAL A 64 -6.68 16.23 -8.20
CA VAL A 64 -7.42 17.50 -8.12
C VAL A 64 -7.25 18.36 -9.38
N GLU A 65 -6.14 18.20 -10.11
CA GLU A 65 -5.85 18.93 -11.34
C GLU A 65 -6.49 18.31 -12.60
N LEU A 66 -7.15 17.15 -12.48
CA LEU A 66 -7.85 16.48 -13.58
C LEU A 66 -8.93 17.40 -14.20
N GLN A 67 -8.90 17.51 -15.52
CA GLN A 67 -9.93 18.23 -16.27
C GLN A 67 -11.21 17.39 -16.45
N PRO A 68 -12.39 18.02 -16.65
CA PRO A 68 -13.65 17.29 -16.86
C PRO A 68 -13.69 16.36 -18.08
N ASN A 69 -12.83 16.60 -19.08
CA ASN A 69 -12.76 15.84 -20.34
C ASN A 69 -11.39 15.15 -20.52
N GLU A 70 -10.74 14.77 -19.42
CA GLU A 70 -9.49 14.00 -19.48
C GLU A 70 -9.69 12.69 -20.22
N GLU A 71 -8.63 12.23 -20.87
CA GLU A 71 -8.64 10.95 -21.56
C GLU A 71 -8.88 9.81 -20.56
N THR A 72 -9.73 8.84 -20.92
CA THR A 72 -10.06 7.69 -20.06
C THR A 72 -8.81 6.97 -19.57
N GLN A 73 -7.77 6.85 -20.39
CA GLN A 73 -6.51 6.22 -20.00
C GLN A 73 -5.83 6.95 -18.83
N VAL A 74 -5.83 8.29 -18.83
CA VAL A 74 -5.25 9.09 -17.74
C VAL A 74 -5.98 8.84 -16.42
N ILE A 75 -7.29 8.67 -16.48
CA ILE A 75 -8.13 8.36 -15.31
C ILE A 75 -7.83 6.93 -14.79
N LEU A 76 -7.70 5.95 -15.69
CA LEU A 76 -7.36 4.57 -15.33
C LEU A 76 -5.94 4.45 -14.77
N ASP A 77 -4.98 5.20 -15.31
CA ASP A 77 -3.61 5.26 -14.78
C ASP A 77 -3.60 5.87 -13.37
N LEU A 78 -4.40 6.93 -13.14
CA LEU A 78 -4.54 7.51 -11.81
C LEU A 78 -5.14 6.51 -10.81
N LYS A 79 -6.15 5.73 -11.21
CA LYS A 79 -6.70 4.64 -10.40
C LYS A 79 -5.62 3.61 -10.04
N ALA A 80 -4.85 3.15 -11.02
CA ALA A 80 -3.78 2.19 -10.79
C ALA A 80 -2.69 2.75 -9.84
N ASP A 81 -2.33 4.02 -10.00
CA ASP A 81 -1.41 4.70 -9.08
C ASP A 81 -1.96 4.74 -7.65
N LEU A 82 -3.26 5.03 -7.48
CA LEU A 82 -3.93 5.05 -6.18
C LEU A 82 -3.98 3.66 -5.53
N GLU A 83 -4.30 2.63 -6.30
CA GLU A 83 -4.30 1.25 -5.81
C GLU A 83 -2.92 0.87 -5.29
N LYS A 84 -1.87 1.14 -6.06
CA LYS A 84 -0.49 0.91 -5.62
C LYS A 84 -0.15 1.65 -4.31
N HIS A 85 -0.63 2.89 -4.14
CA HIS A 85 -0.43 3.63 -2.88
C HIS A 85 -1.22 3.01 -1.72
N TYR A 86 -2.39 2.44 -1.97
CA TYR A 86 -3.13 1.68 -0.96
C TYR A 86 -2.34 0.45 -0.50
N GLU A 87 -1.75 -0.31 -1.44
CA GLU A 87 -0.89 -1.46 -1.12
C GLU A 87 0.30 -1.06 -0.25
N GLN A 88 1.02 0.01 -0.66
CA GLN A 88 2.15 0.55 0.09
C GLN A 88 1.73 0.92 1.51
N ALA A 89 0.63 1.66 1.65
CA ALA A 89 0.10 2.09 2.95
C ALA A 89 -0.21 0.92 3.90
N CYS A 90 -0.55 -0.27 3.38
CA CYS A 90 -0.78 -1.46 4.21
C CYS A 90 0.49 -2.04 4.83
N SER A 91 1.65 -1.78 4.22
CA SER A 91 2.96 -2.27 4.67
C SER A 91 3.76 -1.26 5.51
N LEU A 92 3.37 0.02 5.53
CA LEU A 92 4.14 1.07 6.18
C LEU A 92 4.08 1.02 7.71
N ALA A 93 5.02 1.73 8.33
CA ALA A 93 4.99 2.03 9.76
C ALA A 93 3.85 3.01 10.11
N ASP A 94 3.60 3.18 11.40
CA ASP A 94 2.57 4.07 11.97
C ASP A 94 1.13 3.73 11.57
N ASN A 95 0.21 4.63 11.89
CA ASN A 95 -1.20 4.50 11.53
C ASN A 95 -1.48 5.03 10.12
N GLN A 96 -1.74 4.13 9.18
CA GLN A 96 -2.12 4.52 7.83
C GLN A 96 -3.63 4.44 7.56
N SER A 97 -4.48 4.15 8.55
CA SER A 97 -5.93 3.99 8.33
C SER A 97 -6.57 5.19 7.62
N SER A 98 -6.21 6.42 8.00
CA SER A 98 -6.75 7.63 7.36
C SER A 98 -6.33 7.76 5.89
N ASN A 99 -5.05 7.45 5.58
CA ASN A 99 -4.54 7.52 4.21
C ASN A 99 -5.18 6.43 3.34
N LYS A 100 -5.27 5.20 3.85
CA LYS A 100 -5.96 4.09 3.17
C LYS A 100 -7.42 4.41 2.87
N GLN A 101 -8.14 4.95 3.85
CA GLN A 101 -9.54 5.35 3.67
C GLN A 101 -9.68 6.44 2.60
N ALA A 102 -8.85 7.47 2.64
CA ALA A 102 -8.88 8.56 1.66
C ALA A 102 -8.58 8.05 0.24
N ILE A 103 -7.58 7.18 0.09
CA ILE A 103 -7.24 6.56 -1.19
C ILE A 103 -8.41 5.72 -1.72
N ALA A 104 -8.99 4.85 -0.90
CA ALA A 104 -10.14 4.03 -1.29
C ALA A 104 -11.34 4.89 -1.74
N GLN A 105 -11.65 5.95 -0.99
CA GLN A 105 -12.71 6.89 -1.36
C GLN A 105 -12.44 7.59 -2.70
N LEU A 106 -11.20 7.98 -2.98
CA LEU A 106 -10.86 8.61 -4.25
C LEU A 106 -10.98 7.62 -5.43
N ILE A 107 -10.57 6.37 -5.24
CA ILE A 107 -10.77 5.30 -6.22
C ILE A 107 -12.27 5.12 -6.50
N ASP A 108 -13.11 5.06 -5.47
CA ASP A 108 -14.55 4.89 -5.64
C ASP A 108 -15.19 6.04 -6.43
N VAL A 109 -14.76 7.29 -6.19
CA VAL A 109 -15.22 8.46 -6.95
C VAL A 109 -14.81 8.37 -8.42
N ILE A 110 -13.56 7.98 -8.68
CA ILE A 110 -13.05 7.77 -10.05
C ILE A 110 -13.88 6.70 -10.75
N MET A 111 -14.08 5.55 -10.11
CA MET A 111 -14.79 4.42 -10.71
C MET A 111 -16.28 4.70 -10.90
N ALA A 112 -16.92 5.48 -10.02
CA ALA A 112 -18.29 5.93 -10.22
C ALA A 112 -18.43 6.80 -11.49
N THR A 113 -17.39 7.56 -11.83
CA THR A 113 -17.35 8.36 -13.06
C THR A 113 -17.15 7.49 -14.28
N VAL A 114 -16.22 6.52 -14.22
CA VAL A 114 -15.99 5.54 -15.30
C VAL A 114 -17.27 4.73 -15.58
N GLN A 115 -17.94 4.25 -14.53
CA GLN A 115 -19.16 3.44 -14.67
C GLN A 115 -20.31 4.21 -15.33
N LYS A 116 -20.44 5.52 -15.06
CA LYS A 116 -21.45 6.35 -15.74
C LYS A 116 -21.21 6.46 -17.26
N ASN A 117 -19.95 6.41 -17.70
CA ASN A 117 -19.60 6.49 -19.11
C ASN A 117 -19.69 5.12 -19.83
N ALA A 118 -19.73 4.02 -19.08
CA ALA A 118 -19.90 2.66 -19.61
C ALA A 118 -21.38 2.25 -19.79
N VAL A 119 -22.34 3.08 -19.35
CA VAL A 119 -23.76 2.73 -19.39
C VAL A 119 -24.23 2.43 -20.82
N GLY A 120 -24.83 1.26 -20.99
CA GLY A 120 -25.34 0.79 -22.29
C GLY A 120 -24.34 -0.06 -23.08
N ASP A 121 -23.12 -0.23 -22.58
CA ASP A 121 -22.17 -1.25 -23.03
C ASP A 121 -22.15 -2.40 -22.00
N ALA A 122 -22.86 -3.48 -22.31
CA ALA A 122 -23.02 -4.62 -21.41
C ALA A 122 -21.69 -5.32 -21.09
N LEU A 123 -20.72 -5.31 -22.02
CA LEU A 123 -19.41 -5.91 -21.78
C LEU A 123 -18.62 -5.03 -20.81
N ALA A 124 -18.57 -3.72 -21.05
CA ALA A 124 -17.87 -2.78 -20.16
C ALA A 124 -18.47 -2.76 -18.75
N GLU A 125 -19.80 -2.82 -18.63
CA GLU A 125 -20.48 -2.92 -17.32
C GLU A 125 -20.08 -4.19 -16.55
N GLN A 126 -19.95 -5.32 -17.24
CA GLN A 126 -19.52 -6.58 -16.64
C GLN A 126 -18.05 -6.50 -16.19
N GLU A 127 -17.14 -6.03 -17.04
CA GLU A 127 -15.72 -5.90 -16.72
C GLU A 127 -15.49 -5.00 -15.50
N LEU A 128 -16.22 -3.89 -15.39
CA LEU A 128 -16.16 -2.99 -14.24
C LEU A 128 -16.69 -3.63 -12.95
N ALA A 129 -17.68 -4.53 -13.05
CA ALA A 129 -18.19 -5.26 -11.89
C ALA A 129 -17.18 -6.31 -11.41
N GLU A 130 -16.55 -7.04 -12.33
CA GLU A 130 -15.49 -8.00 -12.02
C GLU A 130 -14.26 -7.32 -11.42
N GLU A 131 -13.83 -6.18 -11.99
CA GLU A 131 -12.74 -5.37 -11.45
C GLU A 131 -13.02 -4.92 -10.01
N ARG A 132 -14.24 -4.44 -9.73
CA ARG A 132 -14.61 -4.01 -8.37
C ARG A 132 -14.48 -5.16 -7.37
N LEU A 133 -15.00 -6.34 -7.71
CA LEU A 133 -14.94 -7.51 -6.84
C LEU A 133 -13.48 -7.93 -6.58
N ALA A 134 -12.65 -7.91 -7.63
CA ALA A 134 -11.23 -8.19 -7.52
C ALA A 134 -10.54 -7.18 -6.60
N ARG A 135 -10.82 -5.88 -6.75
CA ARG A 135 -10.26 -4.83 -5.89
C ARG A 135 -10.68 -4.97 -4.44
N GLU A 136 -11.96 -5.21 -4.16
CA GLU A 136 -12.47 -5.41 -2.80
C GLU A 136 -11.77 -6.61 -2.12
N THR A 137 -11.63 -7.72 -2.85
CA THR A 137 -10.92 -8.91 -2.37
C THR A 137 -9.45 -8.60 -2.10
N HIS A 138 -8.79 -7.89 -3.02
CA HIS A 138 -7.39 -7.50 -2.91
C HIS A 138 -7.15 -6.61 -1.69
N PHE A 139 -7.96 -5.57 -1.51
CA PHE A 139 -7.86 -4.67 -0.35
C PHE A 139 -8.11 -5.39 0.96
N PHE A 140 -9.09 -6.29 0.99
CA PHE A 140 -9.34 -7.13 2.16
C PHE A 140 -8.13 -7.99 2.53
N LEU A 141 -7.46 -8.60 1.55
CA LEU A 141 -6.25 -9.39 1.79
C LEU A 141 -5.09 -8.53 2.32
N LEU A 142 -4.92 -7.32 1.79
CA LEU A 142 -3.86 -6.39 2.20
C LEU A 142 -3.99 -5.87 3.63
N GLU A 143 -5.18 -5.92 4.24
CA GLU A 143 -5.34 -5.62 5.67
C GLU A 143 -4.55 -6.60 6.57
N SER A 144 -4.19 -7.78 6.05
CA SER A 144 -3.21 -8.65 6.68
C SER A 144 -1.80 -8.12 6.44
N GLN A 145 -1.12 -7.67 7.51
CA GLN A 145 0.27 -7.23 7.46
C GLN A 145 1.21 -8.26 6.81
N LEU A 146 0.97 -9.56 7.03
CA LEU A 146 1.79 -10.60 6.40
C LEU A 146 1.60 -10.61 4.88
N VAL A 147 0.36 -10.50 4.40
CA VAL A 147 0.07 -10.49 2.97
C VAL A 147 0.64 -9.23 2.33
N ALA A 148 0.42 -8.05 2.93
CA ALA A 148 1.00 -6.80 2.44
C ALA A 148 2.54 -6.85 2.36
N ASP A 149 3.19 -7.45 3.37
CA ASP A 149 4.65 -7.62 3.37
C ASP A 149 5.14 -8.55 2.26
N LEU A 150 4.40 -9.63 1.98
CA LEU A 150 4.74 -10.62 0.95
C LEU A 150 4.46 -10.14 -0.47
N LEU A 151 3.52 -9.21 -0.65
CA LEU A 151 3.19 -8.64 -1.96
C LEU A 151 4.12 -7.48 -2.34
N HIS A 152 4.94 -6.98 -1.40
CA HIS A 152 5.86 -5.90 -1.73
C HIS A 152 6.88 -6.36 -2.79
N PRO A 153 7.18 -5.56 -3.84
CA PRO A 153 8.11 -5.93 -4.91
C PRO A 153 9.48 -6.43 -4.44
N ASP A 154 10.04 -5.77 -3.42
CA ASP A 154 11.32 -6.15 -2.81
C ASP A 154 11.19 -7.14 -1.63
N SER A 155 10.08 -7.87 -1.52
CA SER A 155 9.92 -8.89 -0.48
C SER A 155 10.79 -10.11 -0.78
N ILE A 156 11.46 -10.64 0.25
CA ILE A 156 12.39 -11.80 0.22
C ILE A 156 11.87 -12.87 1.17
#